data_AF-A0A537KM75-F1
#
_entry.id   AF-A0A537KM75-F1
#
_cell.length_a   1.000
_cell.length_b   1.000
_cell.length_c   1.000
_cell.angle_alpha   90.00
_cell.angle_beta   90.00
_cell.angle_gamma   90.00
#
_symmetry.space_group_name_H-M   'P 1'
#
loop_
_entity.id
_entity.type
_entity.pdbx_description
1 polymer ?
#
loop_
_entity_poly.entity_id
_entity_poly.type
_entity_poly.pdbx_seq_one_letter_code
_entity_poly.pdbx_strand_id
1 'polypeptide(L)'
;MIIFFVLHVLVYPSSNGYNSYMDRDQTPIGGLRKPLQPSRQLFFVTVVMDIMAVAIACIVSLYFAAGVLLYILASRAYSYRGIRLKKYPVIGYLTVVVFQGALIFFISYHGSSASKALHVPLTPMIAAALLIGGYYPLTQIYQHEEDRRDGILSISMFLGKKGTFVFCGGIFAAATLLMFITFYEQDRLASFYIFLGCMLPMVLFFLNWMRKVWRNEAEANFKNSLWMNVLASCCTAICFLTLLILRSVE
;
A
#
# COMPACT_ATOMS: atom_id res chain seq x y z
N MET A 1 -9.56 -8.85 15.53
CA MET A 1 -10.00 -7.47 15.83
C MET A 1 -8.88 -6.56 16.31
N ILE A 2 -8.09 -6.92 17.33
CA ILE A 2 -6.97 -6.08 17.83
C ILE A 2 -5.97 -5.72 16.72
N ILE A 3 -5.54 -6.70 15.91
CA ILE A 3 -4.61 -6.47 14.79
C ILE A 3 -5.17 -5.44 13.80
N PHE A 4 -6.44 -5.58 13.42
CA PHE A 4 -7.11 -4.64 12.52
C PHE A 4 -7.12 -3.23 13.13
N PHE A 5 -7.49 -3.11 14.40
CA PHE A 5 -7.49 -1.82 15.11
C PHE A 5 -6.10 -1.18 15.13
N VAL A 6 -5.06 -1.93 15.53
CA VAL A 6 -3.68 -1.42 15.54
C VAL A 6 -3.27 -0.94 14.14
N LEU A 7 -3.48 -1.74 13.10
CA LEU A 7 -3.00 -1.41 11.76
C LEU A 7 -3.82 -0.30 11.08
N HIS A 8 -5.15 -0.34 11.17
CA HIS A 8 -6.02 0.55 10.39
C HIS A 8 -6.50 1.78 11.16
N VAL A 9 -6.62 1.71 12.49
CA VAL A 9 -7.11 2.83 13.31
C VAL A 9 -5.97 3.62 13.93
N LEU A 10 -4.81 3.00 14.16
CA LEU A 10 -3.64 3.68 14.72
C LEU A 10 -2.53 3.90 13.68
N VAL A 11 -1.93 2.83 13.17
CA VAL A 11 -0.73 2.91 12.32
C VAL A 11 -1.00 3.64 11.00
N TYR A 12 -2.02 3.22 10.24
CA TYR A 12 -2.35 3.82 8.95
C TYR A 12 -2.63 5.34 9.02
N PRO A 13 -3.56 5.83 9.86
CA PRO A 13 -3.80 7.27 10.00
C PRO A 13 -2.60 8.02 10.57
N SER A 14 -1.85 7.42 11.51
CA SER A 14 -0.63 8.03 12.05
C SER A 14 0.44 8.23 10.97
N SER A 15 0.66 7.23 10.12
CA SER A 15 1.61 7.31 9.00
C SER A 15 1.23 8.39 8.00
N ASN A 16 -0.05 8.46 7.60
CA ASN A 16 -0.53 9.50 6.69
C ASN A 16 -0.48 10.90 7.33
N GLY A 17 -0.91 11.05 8.57
CA GLY A 17 -0.90 12.33 9.28
C GLY A 17 0.52 12.89 9.45
N TYR A 18 1.49 12.04 9.80
CA TYR A 18 2.88 12.45 9.91
C TYR A 18 3.49 12.80 8.56
N ASN A 19 3.17 12.03 7.51
CA ASN A 19 3.59 12.33 6.15
C ASN A 19 3.09 13.72 5.73
N SER A 20 1.79 13.98 5.88
CA SER A 20 1.20 15.30 5.61
C SER A 20 1.83 16.41 6.45
N TYR A 21 2.16 16.17 7.73
CA TYR A 21 2.86 17.15 8.57
C TYR A 21 4.25 17.53 8.03
N MET A 22 4.99 16.55 7.50
CA MET A 22 6.33 16.76 6.94
C MET A 22 6.30 17.40 5.55
N ASP A 23 5.30 17.05 4.74
CA ASP A 23 5.21 17.46 3.35
C ASP A 23 4.54 18.82 3.18
N ARG A 24 3.56 19.16 4.04
CA ARG A 24 2.82 20.43 4.02
C ARG A 24 2.19 20.74 2.66
N ASP A 25 1.69 19.69 2.01
CA ASP A 25 1.18 19.75 0.64
C ASP A 25 0.10 20.81 0.46
N GLN A 26 0.15 21.49 -0.69
CA GLN A 26 -0.84 22.49 -1.09
C GLN A 26 -1.65 22.03 -2.30
N THR A 27 -1.18 21.01 -3.02
CA THR A 27 -1.89 20.43 -4.15
C THR A 27 -2.65 19.16 -3.74
N PRO A 28 -3.56 18.61 -4.58
CA PRO A 28 -4.26 17.38 -4.27
C PRO A 28 -3.29 16.24 -3.90
N ILE A 29 -3.60 15.51 -2.82
CA ILE A 29 -2.85 14.33 -2.36
C ILE A 29 -3.82 13.22 -1.97
N GLY A 30 -3.33 11.99 -1.77
CA GLY A 30 -4.12 10.78 -1.45
C GLY A 30 -5.52 11.01 -0.86
N GLY A 31 -6.57 10.90 -1.69
CA GLY A 31 -7.98 11.06 -1.29
C GLY A 31 -8.47 12.50 -1.06
N LEU A 32 -7.58 13.49 -0.95
CA LEU A 32 -7.88 14.88 -0.62
C LEU A 32 -7.62 15.81 -1.80
N ARG A 33 -8.69 16.41 -2.33
CA ARG A 33 -8.58 17.39 -3.44
C ARG A 33 -8.01 18.74 -2.99
N LYS A 34 -8.21 19.13 -1.73
CA LYS A 34 -7.70 20.37 -1.13
C LYS A 34 -7.24 20.06 0.30
N PRO A 35 -5.98 19.62 0.51
CA PRO A 35 -5.49 19.32 1.85
C PRO A 35 -5.46 20.57 2.72
N LEU A 36 -5.77 20.41 4.00
CA LEU A 36 -5.57 21.46 5.01
C LEU A 36 -4.09 21.50 5.41
N GLN A 37 -3.57 22.69 5.73
CA GLN A 37 -2.21 22.82 6.22
C GLN A 37 -2.09 22.14 7.60
N PRO A 38 -1.06 21.30 7.80
CA PRO A 38 -0.94 20.50 9.00
C PRO A 38 -0.57 21.36 10.21
N SER A 39 -1.18 21.06 11.36
CA SER A 39 -0.91 21.74 12.62
C SER A 39 0.12 20.99 13.47
N ARG A 40 0.68 21.64 14.50
CA ARG A 40 1.55 20.94 15.48
C ARG A 40 0.79 19.87 16.26
N GLN A 41 -0.51 20.06 16.45
CA GLN A 41 -1.39 19.08 17.08
C GLN A 41 -1.45 17.78 16.28
N LEU A 42 -1.47 17.85 14.94
CA LEU A 42 -1.42 16.66 14.08
C LEU A 42 -0.15 15.84 14.35
N PHE A 43 1.01 16.49 14.48
CA PHE A 43 2.25 15.81 14.83
C PHE A 43 2.14 15.09 16.18
N PHE A 44 1.68 15.77 17.23
CA PHE A 44 1.53 15.14 18.55
C PHE A 44 0.53 13.98 18.53
N VAL A 45 -0.58 14.12 17.80
CA VAL A 45 -1.55 13.03 17.62
C VAL A 45 -0.90 11.82 16.97
N THR A 46 -0.09 12.01 15.92
CA THR A 46 0.60 10.88 15.25
C THR A 46 1.57 10.18 16.19
N VAL A 47 2.31 10.92 17.02
CA VAL A 47 3.23 10.32 18.01
C VAL A 47 2.47 9.55 19.09
N VAL A 48 1.36 10.09 19.60
CA VAL A 48 0.52 9.38 20.58
C VAL A 48 -0.04 8.10 19.98
N MET A 49 -0.52 8.15 18.72
CA MET A 49 -1.02 6.97 18.02
C MET A 49 0.08 5.92 17.81
N ASP A 50 1.32 6.31 17.51
CA ASP A 50 2.45 5.39 17.40
C ASP A 50 2.74 4.67 18.72
N ILE A 51 2.79 5.42 19.83
CA ILE A 51 3.03 4.86 21.16
C ILE A 51 1.90 3.88 21.53
N MET A 52 0.65 4.27 21.30
CA MET A 52 -0.50 3.40 21.54
C MET A 52 -0.47 2.15 20.65
N ALA A 53 -0.08 2.28 19.38
CA ALA A 53 -0.01 1.16 18.45
C ALA A 53 1.00 0.11 18.94
N VAL A 54 2.20 0.54 19.34
CA VAL A 54 3.24 -0.36 19.85
C VAL A 54 2.82 -0.99 21.19
N ALA A 55 2.29 -0.18 22.12
CA ALA A 55 1.83 -0.69 23.42
C ALA A 55 0.72 -1.75 23.29
N ILE A 56 -0.28 -1.50 22.45
CA ILE A 56 -1.37 -2.45 22.20
C ILE A 56 -0.85 -3.67 21.43
N ALA A 57 0.10 -3.49 20.51
CA ALA A 57 0.70 -4.58 19.76
C ALA A 57 1.44 -5.59 20.67
N CYS A 58 1.99 -5.15 21.80
CA CYS A 58 2.60 -6.04 22.80
C CYS A 58 1.62 -7.06 23.39
N ILE A 59 0.32 -6.76 23.39
CA ILE A 59 -0.74 -7.69 23.84
C ILE A 59 -0.90 -8.86 22.85
N VAL A 60 -0.60 -8.64 21.56
CA VAL A 60 -0.71 -9.68 20.52
C VAL A 60 0.48 -10.63 20.57
N SER A 61 1.70 -10.08 20.50
CA SER A 61 2.97 -10.80 20.70
C SER A 61 4.14 -9.82 20.59
N LEU A 62 5.31 -10.22 21.09
CA LEU A 62 6.54 -9.43 20.95
C LEU A 62 6.94 -9.24 19.47
N TYR A 63 6.82 -10.27 18.64
CA TYR A 63 7.15 -10.19 17.20
C TYR A 63 6.18 -9.30 16.43
N PHE A 64 4.89 -9.33 16.77
CA PHE A 64 3.92 -8.40 16.19
C PHE A 64 4.25 -6.95 16.56
N ALA A 65 4.53 -6.68 17.84
CA ALA A 65 4.95 -5.35 18.31
C ALA A 65 6.24 -4.87 17.65
N ALA A 66 7.25 -5.74 17.53
CA ALA A 66 8.50 -5.41 16.85
C ALA A 66 8.28 -5.06 15.38
N GLY A 67 7.44 -5.82 14.67
CA GLY A 67 7.10 -5.52 13.28
C GLY A 67 6.30 -4.23 13.12
N VAL A 68 5.37 -3.92 14.04
CA VAL A 68 4.67 -2.62 14.06
C VAL A 68 5.66 -1.47 14.30
N LEU A 69 6.59 -1.62 15.24
CA LEU A 69 7.63 -0.63 15.49
C LEU A 69 8.52 -0.42 14.26
N LEU A 70 8.96 -1.51 13.61
CA LEU A 70 9.76 -1.44 12.38
C LEU A 70 9.02 -0.72 11.25
N TYR A 71 7.72 -0.99 11.08
CA TYR A 71 6.88 -0.26 10.14
C TYR A 71 6.86 1.24 10.43
N ILE A 72 6.60 1.61 11.69
CA ILE A 72 6.52 3.01 12.11
C ILE A 72 7.87 3.69 11.82
N LEU A 73 8.98 3.11 12.26
CA LEU A 73 10.32 3.68 12.03
C LEU A 73 10.62 3.88 10.54
N ALA A 74 10.29 2.89 9.70
CA ALA A 74 10.44 3.02 8.25
C ALA A 74 9.55 4.13 7.68
N SER A 75 8.29 4.23 8.12
CA SER A 75 7.37 5.30 7.73
C SER A 75 7.89 6.69 8.17
N ARG A 76 8.50 6.81 9.36
CA ARG A 76 9.11 8.05 9.83
C ARG A 76 10.35 8.41 9.01
N ALA A 77 11.26 7.47 8.77
CA ALA A 77 12.44 7.67 7.93
C ALA A 77 12.08 8.04 6.49
N TYR A 78 10.96 7.51 5.99
CA TYR A 78 10.42 7.80 4.68
C TYR A 78 10.04 9.27 4.50
N SER A 79 9.39 9.87 5.52
CA SER A 79 8.86 11.23 5.47
C SER A 79 9.73 12.31 6.12
N TYR A 80 10.49 11.96 7.16
CA TYR A 80 11.24 12.93 7.96
C TYR A 80 12.25 13.70 7.10
N ARG A 81 12.20 15.03 7.16
CA ARG A 81 13.03 15.94 6.33
C ARG A 81 14.54 15.71 6.48
N GLY A 82 15.01 15.14 7.59
CA GLY A 82 16.42 14.82 7.80
C GLY A 82 16.92 13.54 7.13
N ILE A 83 16.03 12.60 6.77
CA ILE A 83 16.40 11.33 6.09
C ILE A 83 15.74 11.28 4.70
N ARG A 84 14.40 11.32 4.69
CA ARG A 84 13.55 11.43 3.51
C ARG A 84 13.81 10.36 2.44
N LEU A 85 13.68 9.09 2.80
CA LEU A 85 13.93 7.96 1.89
C LEU A 85 13.16 8.07 0.57
N LYS A 86 11.96 8.68 0.60
CA LYS A 86 11.13 8.94 -0.57
C LYS A 86 11.80 9.74 -1.68
N LYS A 87 12.85 10.50 -1.36
CA LYS A 87 13.67 11.27 -2.31
C LYS A 87 14.33 10.37 -3.36
N TYR A 88 14.64 9.14 -2.99
CA TYR A 88 15.37 8.19 -3.83
C TYR A 88 14.37 7.23 -4.49
N PRO A 89 14.35 7.12 -5.83
CA PRO A 89 13.28 6.41 -6.53
C PRO A 89 13.20 4.94 -6.12
N VAL A 90 14.33 4.23 -6.15
CA VAL A 90 14.39 2.80 -5.84
C VAL A 90 14.28 2.52 -4.35
N ILE A 91 15.04 3.24 -3.51
CA ILE A 91 15.04 3.02 -2.05
C ILE A 91 13.67 3.38 -1.46
N GLY A 92 13.09 4.51 -1.88
CA GLY A 92 11.75 4.91 -1.47
C GLY A 92 10.69 3.89 -1.90
N TYR A 93 10.73 3.44 -3.15
CA TYR A 93 9.84 2.39 -3.66
C TYR A 93 9.97 1.08 -2.85
N LEU A 94 11.18 0.57 -2.65
CA LEU A 94 11.42 -0.67 -1.92
C LEU A 94 11.01 -0.55 -0.45
N THR A 95 11.20 0.62 0.17
CA THR A 95 10.71 0.87 1.53
C THR A 95 9.20 0.67 1.60
N VAL A 96 8.43 1.21 0.65
CA VAL A 96 6.98 1.03 0.63
C VAL A 96 6.59 -0.42 0.37
N VAL A 97 7.19 -1.08 -0.62
CA VAL A 97 6.89 -2.48 -0.99
C VAL A 97 7.16 -3.45 0.17
N VAL A 98 8.31 -3.31 0.82
CA VAL A 98 8.71 -4.18 1.94
C VAL A 98 7.84 -3.92 3.16
N PHE A 99 7.71 -2.66 3.58
CA PHE A 99 7.07 -2.35 4.85
C PHE A 99 5.54 -2.34 4.75
N GLN A 100 4.93 -1.89 3.64
CA GLN A 100 3.47 -1.89 3.49
C GLN A 100 2.91 -3.18 2.88
N GLY A 101 3.73 -3.96 2.18
CA GLY A 101 3.32 -5.24 1.59
C GLY A 101 3.79 -6.44 2.40
N ALA A 102 5.07 -6.79 2.29
CA ALA A 102 5.63 -8.00 2.89
C ALA A 102 5.50 -8.03 4.42
N LEU A 103 5.93 -6.95 5.10
CA LEU A 103 5.91 -6.87 6.56
C LEU A 103 4.48 -6.88 7.10
N ILE A 104 3.56 -6.13 6.49
CA ILE A 104 2.14 -6.13 6.89
C ILE A 104 1.55 -7.54 6.75
N PHE A 105 1.84 -8.24 5.65
CA PHE A 105 1.41 -9.62 5.49
C PHE A 105 1.99 -10.51 6.60
N PHE A 106 3.30 -10.43 6.85
CA PHE A 106 3.99 -11.20 7.87
C PHE A 106 3.36 -11.00 9.26
N ILE A 107 3.25 -9.75 9.72
CA ILE A 107 2.71 -9.48 11.07
C ILE A 107 1.22 -9.81 11.17
N SER A 108 0.46 -9.64 10.09
CA SER A 108 -0.97 -9.99 10.07
C SER A 108 -1.16 -11.50 10.16
N TYR A 109 -0.36 -12.28 9.41
CA TYR A 109 -0.37 -13.74 9.48
C TYR A 109 0.05 -14.24 10.86
N HIS A 110 1.20 -13.77 11.36
CA HIS A 110 1.73 -14.12 12.67
C HIS A 110 0.73 -13.78 13.78
N GLY A 111 0.23 -12.54 13.80
CA GLY A 111 -0.69 -12.06 14.83
C GLY A 111 -2.02 -12.82 14.81
N SER A 112 -2.52 -13.19 13.63
CA SER A 112 -3.80 -13.90 13.49
C SER A 112 -3.70 -15.40 13.75
N SER A 113 -2.49 -15.96 13.71
CA SER A 113 -2.25 -17.38 14.03
C SER A 113 -2.43 -17.65 15.53
N ALA A 114 -3.10 -18.76 15.86
CA ALA A 114 -3.25 -19.24 17.24
C ALA A 114 -1.89 -19.58 17.88
N SER A 115 -0.99 -20.21 17.11
CA SER A 115 0.35 -20.59 17.55
C SER A 115 1.38 -19.46 17.41
N LYS A 116 0.99 -18.28 16.91
CA LYS A 116 1.89 -17.17 16.62
C LYS A 116 3.08 -17.62 15.77
N ALA A 117 2.78 -18.38 14.70
CA ALA A 117 3.79 -18.93 13.80
C ALA A 117 4.70 -17.83 13.22
N LEU A 118 6.02 -18.10 13.22
CA LEU A 118 7.01 -17.26 12.54
C LEU A 118 7.28 -17.73 11.11
N HIS A 119 6.95 -18.99 10.81
CA HIS A 119 7.02 -19.54 9.47
C HIS A 119 5.78 -19.12 8.67
N VAL A 120 5.89 -17.97 8.01
CA VAL A 120 4.84 -17.39 7.17
C VAL A 120 5.02 -17.86 5.72
N PRO A 121 3.93 -18.21 5.00
CA PRO A 121 4.03 -18.64 3.61
C PRO A 121 4.63 -17.54 2.72
N LEU A 122 5.76 -17.85 2.09
CA LEU A 122 6.57 -16.88 1.34
C LEU A 122 5.86 -16.39 0.07
N THR A 123 5.26 -17.30 -0.69
CA THR A 123 4.58 -16.99 -1.97
C THR A 123 3.51 -15.89 -1.82
N PRO A 124 2.50 -16.02 -0.93
CA PRO A 124 1.50 -14.96 -0.75
C PRO A 124 2.08 -13.69 -0.09
N MET A 125 3.16 -13.79 0.71
CA MET A 125 3.84 -12.62 1.25
C MET A 125 4.50 -11.79 0.15
N ILE A 126 5.17 -12.43 -0.81
CA ILE A 126 5.74 -11.77 -1.99
C ILE A 126 4.61 -11.24 -2.88
N ALA A 127 3.52 -11.98 -3.06
CA ALA A 127 2.35 -11.49 -3.81
C ALA A 127 1.80 -10.19 -3.20
N ALA A 128 1.66 -10.12 -1.86
CA ALA A 128 1.25 -8.90 -1.17
C ALA A 128 2.23 -7.73 -1.38
N ALA A 129 3.53 -8.00 -1.35
CA ALA A 129 4.55 -7.01 -1.68
C ALA A 129 4.41 -6.49 -3.12
N LEU A 130 4.22 -7.38 -4.09
CA LEU A 130 4.06 -7.00 -5.50
C LEU A 130 2.73 -6.28 -5.75
N LEU A 131 1.63 -6.62 -5.07
CA LEU A 131 0.38 -5.85 -5.18
C LEU A 131 0.58 -4.39 -4.76
N ILE A 132 1.28 -4.15 -3.65
CA ILE A 132 1.69 -2.79 -3.25
C ILE A 132 2.64 -2.18 -4.27
N GLY A 133 3.62 -2.94 -4.77
CA GLY A 133 4.60 -2.47 -5.75
C GLY A 133 4.02 -2.09 -7.11
N GLY A 134 2.97 -2.77 -7.57
CA GLY A 134 2.25 -2.43 -8.79
C GLY A 134 1.35 -1.21 -8.60
N TYR A 135 0.84 -1.00 -7.39
CA TYR A 135 -0.07 0.10 -7.11
C TYR A 135 0.66 1.40 -6.76
N TYR A 136 1.71 1.33 -5.96
CA TYR A 136 2.35 2.49 -5.36
C TYR A 136 2.86 3.54 -6.37
N PRO A 137 3.55 3.17 -7.48
CA PRO A 137 3.98 4.16 -8.49
C PRO A 137 2.81 4.91 -9.15
N LEU A 138 1.62 4.29 -9.28
CA LEU A 138 0.43 4.93 -9.84
C LEU A 138 -0.12 6.04 -8.93
N THR A 139 0.18 5.98 -7.63
CA THR A 139 -0.20 7.05 -6.69
C THR A 139 0.63 8.32 -6.89
N GLN A 140 1.82 8.21 -7.48
CA GLN A 140 2.76 9.31 -7.69
C GLN A 140 2.64 9.94 -9.09
N ILE A 141 1.91 9.30 -10.02
CA ILE A 141 2.00 9.59 -11.45
C ILE A 141 1.56 11.01 -11.85
N TYR A 142 0.72 11.64 -11.03
CA TYR A 142 0.25 13.02 -11.25
C TYR A 142 1.06 14.07 -10.48
N GLN A 143 1.98 13.65 -9.60
CA GLN A 143 2.71 14.52 -8.68
C GLN A 143 4.11 14.90 -9.17
N HIS A 144 4.49 14.55 -10.40
CA HIS A 144 5.87 14.72 -10.90
C HIS A 144 6.42 16.14 -10.72
N GLU A 145 5.61 17.17 -10.97
CA GLU A 145 6.04 18.57 -10.82
C GLU A 145 6.19 18.99 -9.36
N GLU A 146 5.30 18.54 -8.47
CA GLU A 146 5.36 18.83 -7.03
C GLU A 146 6.54 18.10 -6.39
N ASP A 147 6.70 16.80 -6.68
CA ASP A 147 7.85 15.99 -6.25
C ASP A 147 9.16 16.67 -6.66
N ARG A 148 9.26 17.14 -7.91
CA ARG A 148 10.46 17.83 -8.41
C ARG A 148 10.75 19.12 -7.63
N ARG A 149 9.72 19.95 -7.38
CA ARG A 149 9.86 21.20 -6.60
C ARG A 149 10.33 20.94 -5.17
N ASP A 150 9.95 19.80 -4.61
CA ASP A 150 10.31 19.37 -3.25
C ASP A 150 11.60 18.54 -3.21
N GLY A 151 12.34 18.48 -4.34
CA GLY A 151 13.63 17.81 -4.47
C GLY A 151 13.55 16.28 -4.40
N ILE A 152 12.37 15.71 -4.69
CA ILE A 152 12.07 14.28 -4.68
C ILE A 152 12.17 13.73 -6.11
N LEU A 153 12.92 12.64 -6.31
CA LEU A 153 12.86 11.84 -7.52
C LEU A 153 12.07 10.55 -7.22
N SER A 154 10.76 10.60 -7.44
CA SER A 154 9.89 9.44 -7.23
C SER A 154 10.13 8.35 -8.28
N ILE A 155 9.76 7.11 -7.98
CA ILE A 155 9.91 5.99 -8.92
C ILE A 155 9.08 6.21 -10.19
N SER A 156 7.89 6.81 -10.07
CA SER A 156 7.08 7.15 -11.24
C SER A 156 7.73 8.23 -12.10
N MET A 157 8.38 9.23 -11.50
CA MET A 157 9.11 10.24 -12.28
C MET A 157 10.35 9.63 -12.93
N PHE A 158 11.08 8.75 -12.24
CA PHE A 158 12.24 8.04 -12.78
C PHE A 158 11.89 7.17 -14.00
N LEU A 159 10.76 6.47 -13.95
CA LEU A 159 10.27 5.64 -15.08
C LEU A 159 9.56 6.47 -16.17
N GLY A 160 9.20 7.72 -15.87
CA GLY A 160 8.26 8.51 -16.65
C GLY A 160 6.82 7.97 -16.58
N LYS A 161 5.85 8.79 -16.99
CA LYS A 161 4.42 8.44 -16.93
C LYS A 161 4.09 7.16 -17.70
N LYS A 162 4.62 7.02 -18.93
CA LYS A 162 4.39 5.85 -19.78
C LYS A 162 5.06 4.59 -19.24
N GLY A 163 6.32 4.70 -18.81
CA GLY A 163 7.08 3.60 -18.23
C GLY A 163 6.50 3.13 -16.89
N THR A 164 5.91 4.05 -16.12
CA THR A 164 5.18 3.72 -14.88
C THR A 164 4.09 2.67 -15.14
N PHE A 165 3.26 2.84 -16.17
CA PHE A 165 2.22 1.85 -16.48
C PHE A 165 2.78 0.50 -16.92
N VAL A 166 3.85 0.48 -17.74
CA VAL A 166 4.47 -0.77 -18.17
C VAL A 166 5.05 -1.52 -16.97
N PHE A 167 5.76 -0.81 -16.11
CA PHE A 167 6.31 -1.35 -14.87
C PHE A 167 5.20 -1.91 -13.96
N CYS A 168 4.17 -1.12 -13.68
CA CYS A 168 3.07 -1.54 -12.82
C CYS A 168 2.31 -2.75 -13.39
N GLY A 169 2.10 -2.79 -14.71
CA GLY A 169 1.47 -3.92 -15.39
C GLY A 169 2.28 -5.22 -15.24
N GLY A 170 3.60 -5.15 -15.40
CA GLY A 170 4.49 -6.29 -15.18
C GLY A 170 4.48 -6.79 -13.73
N ILE A 171 4.51 -5.86 -12.77
CA ILE A 171 4.44 -6.20 -11.34
C ILE A 171 3.07 -6.81 -10.96
N PHE A 172 1.96 -6.28 -11.48
CA PHE A 172 0.63 -6.87 -11.27
C PHE A 172 0.48 -8.25 -11.91
N ALA A 173 1.05 -8.46 -13.09
CA ALA A 173 1.06 -9.79 -13.73
C ALA A 173 1.85 -10.79 -12.88
N ALA A 174 3.02 -10.41 -12.36
CA ALA A 174 3.80 -11.23 -11.45
C ALA A 174 3.04 -11.51 -10.13
N ALA A 175 2.39 -10.51 -9.53
CA ALA A 175 1.56 -10.69 -8.36
C ALA A 175 0.42 -11.69 -8.62
N THR A 176 -0.26 -11.56 -9.77
CA THR A 176 -1.35 -12.46 -10.18
C THR A 176 -0.88 -13.89 -10.37
N LEU A 177 0.32 -14.09 -10.95
CA LEU A 177 0.94 -15.41 -11.07
C LEU A 177 1.24 -16.03 -9.69
N LEU A 178 1.77 -15.25 -8.74
CA LEU A 178 2.00 -15.76 -7.39
C LEU A 178 0.69 -16.07 -6.65
N MET A 179 -0.38 -15.31 -6.90
CA MET A 179 -1.72 -15.63 -6.40
C MET A 179 -2.24 -16.94 -7.00
N PHE A 180 -2.04 -17.17 -8.31
CA PHE A 180 -2.37 -18.43 -8.96
C PHE A 180 -1.65 -19.62 -8.30
N ILE A 181 -0.32 -19.52 -8.16
CA ILE A 181 0.50 -20.58 -7.52
C ILE A 181 -0.02 -20.85 -6.10
N THR A 182 -0.27 -19.80 -5.32
CA THR A 182 -0.77 -19.92 -3.93
C THR A 182 -2.09 -20.70 -3.85
N PHE A 183 -3.05 -20.40 -4.74
CA PHE A 183 -4.35 -21.09 -4.73
C PHE A 183 -4.29 -22.47 -5.35
N TYR A 184 -3.41 -22.69 -6.34
CA TYR A 184 -3.19 -23.98 -6.96
C TYR A 184 -2.60 -24.99 -5.97
N GLU A 185 -1.54 -24.60 -5.24
CA GLU A 185 -0.90 -25.45 -4.22
C GLU A 185 -1.81 -25.80 -3.03
N GLN A 186 -2.92 -25.08 -2.87
CA GLN A 186 -3.90 -25.30 -1.80
C GLN A 186 -5.17 -25.99 -2.32
N ASP A 187 -5.17 -26.50 -3.55
CA ASP A 187 -6.34 -27.10 -4.22
C ASP A 187 -7.58 -26.18 -4.23
N ARG A 188 -7.34 -24.86 -4.30
CA ARG A 188 -8.37 -23.80 -4.20
C ARG A 188 -8.46 -22.94 -5.47
N LEU A 189 -8.36 -23.56 -6.64
CA LEU A 189 -8.47 -22.85 -7.92
C LEU A 189 -9.77 -22.05 -8.09
N ALA A 190 -10.89 -22.50 -7.51
CA ALA A 190 -12.13 -21.73 -7.50
C ALA A 190 -11.94 -20.34 -6.85
N SER A 191 -11.17 -20.25 -5.76
CA SER A 191 -10.84 -18.98 -5.10
C SER A 191 -10.00 -18.06 -6.00
N PHE A 192 -9.13 -18.62 -6.84
CA PHE A 192 -8.36 -17.84 -7.81
C PHE A 192 -9.27 -17.23 -8.89
N TYR A 193 -10.25 -17.97 -9.41
CA TYR A 193 -11.20 -17.43 -10.38
C TYR A 193 -12.10 -16.34 -9.77
N ILE A 194 -12.50 -16.48 -8.50
CA ILE A 194 -13.20 -15.41 -7.76
C ILE A 194 -12.30 -14.18 -7.64
N PHE A 195 -11.02 -14.36 -7.31
CA PHE A 195 -10.04 -13.28 -7.27
C PHE A 195 -9.93 -12.56 -8.62
N LEU A 196 -9.78 -13.29 -9.73
CA LEU A 196 -9.75 -12.69 -11.07
C LEU A 196 -11.03 -11.91 -11.39
N GLY A 197 -12.20 -12.48 -11.08
CA GLY A 197 -13.50 -11.82 -11.27
C GLY A 197 -13.61 -10.51 -10.49
N CYS A 198 -13.19 -10.51 -9.22
CA CYS A 198 -13.24 -9.32 -8.37
C CYS A 198 -12.25 -8.24 -8.82
N MET A 199 -11.08 -8.62 -9.35
CA MET A 199 -10.05 -7.68 -9.81
C MET A 199 -10.29 -7.14 -11.22
N LEU A 200 -11.15 -7.78 -12.01
CA LEU A 200 -11.43 -7.42 -13.40
C LEU A 200 -11.80 -5.94 -13.59
N PRO A 201 -12.70 -5.32 -12.79
CA PRO A 201 -13.01 -3.89 -12.94
C PRO A 201 -11.80 -2.99 -12.79
N MET A 202 -10.91 -3.30 -11.83
CA MET A 202 -9.66 -2.58 -11.59
C MET A 202 -8.71 -2.72 -12.79
N VAL A 203 -8.55 -3.92 -13.33
CA VAL A 203 -7.69 -4.20 -14.50
C VAL A 203 -8.20 -3.47 -15.74
N LEU A 204 -9.51 -3.52 -16.01
CA LEU A 204 -10.11 -2.83 -17.14
C LEU A 204 -9.92 -1.30 -17.04
N PHE A 205 -10.09 -0.74 -15.84
CA PHE A 205 -9.83 0.68 -15.60
C PHE A 205 -8.35 1.02 -15.82
N PHE A 206 -7.43 0.21 -15.27
CA PHE A 206 -6.00 0.39 -15.43
C PHE A 206 -5.57 0.39 -16.90
N LEU A 207 -6.00 -0.59 -17.70
CA LEU A 207 -5.69 -0.68 -19.12
C LEU A 207 -6.27 0.49 -19.92
N ASN A 208 -7.49 0.91 -19.59
CA ASN A 208 -8.11 2.08 -20.19
C ASN A 208 -7.35 3.36 -19.86
N TRP A 209 -6.92 3.52 -18.60
CA TRP A 209 -6.16 4.67 -18.14
C TRP A 209 -4.77 4.72 -18.77
N MET A 210 -4.08 3.58 -18.86
CA MET A 210 -2.80 3.44 -19.57
C MET A 210 -2.92 3.94 -21.01
N ARG A 211 -3.92 3.45 -21.76
CA ARG A 211 -4.17 3.90 -23.14
C ARG A 211 -4.47 5.40 -23.22
N LYS A 212 -5.23 5.96 -22.27
CA LYS A 212 -5.51 7.40 -22.20
C LYS A 212 -4.22 8.21 -22.01
N VAL A 213 -3.36 7.81 -21.07
CA VAL A 213 -2.08 8.50 -20.77
C VAL A 213 -1.11 8.42 -21.95
N TRP A 214 -1.06 7.29 -22.64
CA TRP A 214 -0.21 7.15 -23.82
C TRP A 214 -0.62 8.05 -24.98
N ARG A 215 -1.91 8.32 -25.12
CA ARG A 215 -2.45 9.27 -26.10
C ARG A 215 -2.29 10.72 -25.64
N ASN A 216 -2.52 10.99 -24.35
CA ASN A 216 -2.43 12.32 -23.75
C ASN A 216 -1.94 12.24 -22.30
N GLU A 217 -0.73 12.73 -22.04
CA GLU A 217 -0.11 12.68 -20.70
C GLU A 217 -0.83 13.53 -19.65
N ALA A 218 -1.73 14.43 -20.04
CA ALA A 218 -2.60 15.16 -19.11
C ALA A 218 -3.63 14.24 -18.41
N GLU A 219 -3.85 13.03 -18.94
CA GLU A 219 -4.69 12.02 -18.29
C GLU A 219 -4.00 11.36 -17.08
N ALA A 220 -2.69 11.56 -16.90
CA ALA A 220 -1.98 11.20 -15.68
C ALA A 220 -2.26 12.25 -14.60
N ASN A 221 -3.51 12.29 -14.14
CA ASN A 221 -4.05 13.30 -13.25
C ASN A 221 -4.60 12.68 -11.96
N PHE A 222 -4.82 13.54 -10.96
CA PHE A 222 -5.35 13.16 -9.65
C PHE A 222 -6.67 12.40 -9.75
N LYS A 223 -7.58 12.79 -10.65
CA LYS A 223 -8.91 12.16 -10.78
C LYS A 223 -8.78 10.67 -11.13
N ASN A 224 -8.00 10.34 -12.16
CA ASN A 224 -7.82 8.95 -12.57
C ASN A 224 -7.05 8.14 -11.52
N SER A 225 -6.03 8.74 -10.87
CA SER A 225 -5.29 8.10 -9.77
C SER A 225 -6.20 7.80 -8.56
N LEU A 226 -7.08 8.74 -8.19
CA LEU A 226 -8.08 8.55 -7.14
C LEU A 226 -9.06 7.42 -7.46
N TRP A 227 -9.58 7.37 -8.69
CA TRP A 227 -10.47 6.28 -9.12
C TRP A 227 -9.77 4.92 -9.11
N MET A 228 -8.50 4.86 -9.52
CA MET A 228 -7.69 3.65 -9.39
C MET A 228 -7.58 3.22 -7.92
N ASN A 229 -7.38 4.15 -6.99
CA ASN A 229 -7.34 3.86 -5.54
C ASN A 229 -8.65 3.28 -5.02
N VAL A 230 -9.77 3.92 -5.36
CA VAL A 230 -11.11 3.51 -4.94
C VAL A 230 -11.42 2.12 -5.49
N LEU A 231 -11.20 1.88 -6.79
CA LEU A 231 -11.40 0.57 -7.39
C LEU A 231 -10.50 -0.48 -6.75
N ALA A 232 -9.22 -0.17 -6.54
CA ALA A 232 -8.29 -1.13 -5.94
C ALA A 232 -8.72 -1.53 -4.53
N SER A 233 -9.08 -0.56 -3.69
CA SER A 233 -9.54 -0.78 -2.33
C SER A 233 -10.85 -1.57 -2.29
N CYS A 234 -11.85 -1.16 -3.09
CA CYS A 234 -13.17 -1.80 -3.13
C CYS A 234 -13.08 -3.23 -3.69
N CYS A 235 -12.43 -3.43 -4.84
CA CYS A 235 -12.27 -4.76 -5.44
C CYS A 235 -11.54 -5.72 -4.50
N THR A 236 -10.50 -5.24 -3.81
CA THR A 236 -9.72 -6.06 -2.87
C THR A 236 -10.52 -6.40 -1.61
N ALA A 237 -11.23 -5.43 -1.03
CA ALA A 237 -12.10 -5.67 0.12
C ALA A 237 -13.22 -6.66 -0.21
N ILE A 238 -13.93 -6.45 -1.33
CA ILE A 238 -15.01 -7.34 -1.80
C ILE A 238 -14.46 -8.75 -2.03
N CYS A 239 -13.32 -8.87 -2.71
CA CYS A 239 -12.70 -10.17 -2.97
C CYS A 239 -12.42 -10.93 -1.67
N PHE A 240 -11.66 -10.36 -0.74
CA PHE A 240 -11.25 -11.08 0.45
C PHE A 240 -12.40 -11.29 1.44
N LEU A 241 -13.38 -10.39 1.52
CA LEU A 241 -14.61 -10.63 2.27
C LEU A 241 -15.40 -11.80 1.69
N THR A 242 -15.53 -11.87 0.36
CA THR A 242 -16.22 -12.98 -0.31
C THR A 242 -15.53 -14.31 -0.03
N LEU A 243 -14.20 -14.37 -0.17
CA LEU A 243 -13.42 -15.58 0.11
C LEU A 243 -13.50 -15.99 1.59
N LEU A 244 -13.51 -15.04 2.53
CA LEU A 244 -13.67 -15.32 3.95
C LEU A 244 -15.05 -15.88 4.29
N ILE A 245 -16.11 -15.30 3.70
CA ILE A 245 -17.49 -15.76 3.90
C ILE A 245 -17.64 -17.18 3.36
N LEU A 246 -17.20 -17.44 2.13
CA LEU A 246 -17.29 -18.78 1.53
C LEU A 246 -16.56 -19.83 2.40
N ARG A 247 -15.35 -19.50 2.87
CA ARG A 247 -14.59 -20.36 3.77
C ARG A 247 -15.27 -20.60 5.14
N SER A 248 -16.13 -19.70 5.59
CA SER A 248 -16.86 -19.87 6.86
C SER A 248 -18.11 -20.76 6.73
N VAL A 249 -18.56 -21.00 5.50
CA VAL A 249 -19.74 -21.81 5.19
C VAL A 249 -19.33 -23.23 4.77
N GLU A 250 -18.12 -23.41 4.25
CA GLU A 250 -17.45 -24.70 4.02
C GLU A 250 -16.93 -25.32 5.33
#